data_AF-A0AAE3M7Q3-F1
#
_entry.id   AF-A0AAE3M7Q3-F1
#
_cell.length_a   1.000
_cell.length_b   1.000
_cell.length_c   1.000
_cell.angle_alpha   90.00
_cell.angle_beta   90.00
_cell.angle_gamma   90.00
#
_symmetry.space_group_name_H-M   'P 1'
#
loop_
_entity.id
_entity.type
_entity.pdbx_description
1 polymer ?
#
loop_
_entity_poly.entity_id
_entity_poly.type
_entity_poly.pdbx_seq_one_letter_code
_entity_poly.pdbx_strand_id
1 'polypeptide(L)'
;MKRTQIKAVLSANKEVILLYWEIGKELYEKQENEGWGNSVVDSLEKDLIAEFPDLKGFSRRNLFYMKGFYSFYQSDFEKVQQLVAQIPWGHNILIYSKSNSIDEALFYLSETIENNWSRSILDM
;
A
#
# COMPACT_ATOMS: atom_id res chain seq x y z
N MET A 1 0.08 -13.62 -20.45
CA MET A 1 1.15 -13.64 -19.43
C MET A 1 0.90 -12.70 -18.25
N LYS A 2 0.43 -11.44 -18.43
CA LYS A 2 0.18 -10.49 -17.32
C LYS A 2 -0.80 -10.98 -16.23
N ARG A 3 -1.91 -11.64 -16.60
CA ARG A 3 -2.96 -12.11 -15.68
C ARG A 3 -2.51 -13.21 -14.69
N THR A 4 -1.55 -14.06 -15.08
CA THR A 4 -1.03 -15.16 -14.24
C THR A 4 -0.01 -14.65 -13.23
N GLN A 5 0.79 -13.64 -13.60
CA GLN A 5 1.77 -13.04 -12.69
C GLN A 5 1.08 -12.34 -11.53
N ILE A 6 0.03 -11.56 -11.77
CA ILE A 6 -0.70 -10.87 -10.69
C ILE A 6 -1.42 -11.88 -9.77
N LYS A 7 -2.03 -12.94 -10.30
CA LYS A 7 -2.60 -13.99 -9.43
C LYS A 7 -1.55 -14.73 -8.59
N ALA A 8 -0.35 -14.96 -9.12
CA ALA A 8 0.76 -15.55 -8.37
C ALA A 8 1.26 -14.59 -7.28
N VAL A 9 1.43 -13.30 -7.63
CA VAL A 9 1.82 -12.16 -6.77
C VAL A 9 0.85 -11.88 -5.62
N LEU A 10 -0.37 -12.42 -5.65
CA LEU A 10 -1.35 -12.23 -4.56
C LEU A 10 -1.37 -13.40 -3.56
N SER A 11 -0.56 -14.45 -3.77
CA SER A 11 -0.55 -15.63 -2.89
C SER A 11 0.26 -15.43 -1.59
N ALA A 12 1.18 -14.46 -1.59
CA ALA A 12 1.97 -14.08 -0.42
C ALA A 12 1.77 -12.59 -0.07
N ASN A 13 1.54 -12.26 1.20
CA ASN A 13 1.30 -10.88 1.67
C ASN A 13 2.41 -9.90 1.21
N LYS A 14 3.66 -10.36 1.16
CA LYS A 14 4.81 -9.59 0.66
C LYS A 14 4.61 -9.12 -0.78
N GLU A 15 4.17 -9.99 -1.67
CA GLU A 15 4.03 -9.69 -3.09
C GLU A 15 2.85 -8.72 -3.34
N VAL A 16 1.76 -8.84 -2.56
CA VAL A 16 0.65 -7.87 -2.54
C VAL A 16 1.14 -6.48 -2.13
N ILE A 17 1.92 -6.40 -1.05
CA ILE A 17 2.43 -5.12 -0.53
C ILE A 17 3.40 -4.47 -1.52
N LEU A 18 4.25 -5.25 -2.20
CA LEU A 18 5.11 -4.73 -3.27
C LEU A 18 4.31 -4.21 -4.46
N LEU A 19 3.24 -4.90 -4.87
CA LEU A 19 2.36 -4.39 -5.92
C LEU A 19 1.73 -3.04 -5.51
N TYR A 20 1.26 -2.93 -4.27
CA TYR A 20 0.65 -1.71 -3.75
C TYR A 20 1.67 -0.57 -3.63
N TRP A 21 2.92 -0.88 -3.30
CA TRP A 21 4.03 0.07 -3.33
C TRP A 21 4.24 0.64 -4.75
N GLU A 22 4.36 -0.22 -5.77
CA GLU A 22 4.58 0.22 -7.16
C GLU A 22 3.42 1.07 -7.69
N ILE A 23 2.16 0.68 -7.40
CA ILE A 23 0.99 1.48 -7.76
C ILE A 23 1.03 2.84 -7.07
N GLY A 24 1.38 2.87 -5.78
CA GLY A 24 1.51 4.09 -5.01
C GLY A 24 2.57 5.04 -5.57
N LYS A 25 3.72 4.49 -5.97
CA LYS A 25 4.80 5.21 -6.63
C LYS A 25 4.35 5.85 -7.93
N GLU A 26 3.74 5.07 -8.82
CA GLU A 26 3.28 5.56 -10.13
C GLU A 26 2.25 6.71 -9.96
N LEU A 27 1.32 6.57 -9.02
CA LEU A 27 0.36 7.62 -8.71
C LEU A 27 1.02 8.87 -8.12
N TYR A 28 1.99 8.69 -7.23
CA TYR A 28 2.74 9.81 -6.66
C TYR A 28 3.50 10.57 -7.75
N GLU A 29 4.26 9.88 -8.60
CA GLU A 29 5.05 10.49 -9.68
C GLU A 29 4.14 11.25 -10.66
N LYS A 30 3.03 10.66 -11.11
CA LYS A 30 2.10 11.33 -12.02
C LYS A 30 1.48 12.58 -11.40
N GLN A 31 1.12 12.55 -10.11
CA GLN A 31 0.45 13.69 -9.49
C GLN A 31 1.42 14.79 -9.04
N GLU A 32 2.52 14.42 -8.39
CA GLU A 32 3.44 15.39 -7.76
C GLU A 32 4.56 15.83 -8.71
N ASN A 33 5.08 14.94 -9.57
CA ASN A 33 6.19 15.27 -10.48
C ASN A 33 5.69 15.74 -11.85
N GLU A 34 4.57 15.19 -12.34
CA GLU A 34 4.02 15.49 -13.66
C GLU A 34 2.77 16.38 -13.63
N GLY A 35 2.22 16.69 -12.45
CA GLY A 35 1.10 17.63 -12.28
C GLY A 35 -0.27 17.08 -12.68
N TRP A 36 -0.46 15.76 -12.77
CA TRP A 36 -1.75 15.17 -13.10
C TRP A 36 -2.77 15.34 -11.97
N GLY A 37 -4.01 15.70 -12.33
CA GLY A 37 -5.11 15.77 -11.38
C GLY A 37 -5.62 14.41 -10.92
N ASN A 38 -6.61 14.41 -10.02
CA ASN A 38 -7.19 13.18 -9.46
C ASN A 38 -7.89 12.26 -10.49
N SER A 39 -8.09 12.70 -11.72
CA SER A 39 -8.62 11.88 -12.82
C SER A 39 -7.69 10.72 -13.19
N VAL A 40 -6.38 10.82 -12.93
CA VAL A 40 -5.43 9.72 -13.15
C VAL A 40 -5.79 8.50 -12.30
N VAL A 41 -6.28 8.73 -11.07
CA VAL A 41 -6.74 7.68 -10.16
C VAL A 41 -8.01 7.01 -10.70
N ASP A 42 -8.92 7.79 -11.28
CA ASP A 42 -10.16 7.27 -11.87
C ASP A 42 -9.92 6.40 -13.10
N SER A 43 -8.97 6.80 -13.95
CA SER A 43 -8.55 6.00 -15.09
C SER A 43 -7.91 4.70 -14.63
N LEU A 44 -6.97 4.79 -13.67
CA LEU A 44 -6.27 3.60 -13.16
C LEU A 44 -7.22 2.61 -12.47
N GLU A 45 -8.19 3.09 -11.68
CA GLU A 45 -9.23 2.23 -11.09
C GLU A 45 -9.99 1.46 -12.17
N LYS A 46 -10.47 2.16 -13.21
CA LYS A 46 -11.22 1.53 -14.31
C LYS A 46 -10.38 0.51 -15.07
N ASP A 47 -9.12 0.85 -15.35
CA ASP A 47 -8.20 -0.02 -16.07
C ASP A 47 -7.91 -1.30 -15.26
N LEU A 48 -7.63 -1.17 -13.96
CA LEU A 48 -7.37 -2.30 -13.07
C LEU A 48 -8.60 -3.20 -12.89
N ILE A 49 -9.79 -2.62 -12.74
CA ILE A 49 -11.05 -3.37 -12.64
C ILE A 49 -11.36 -4.10 -13.95
N ALA A 50 -11.13 -3.45 -15.10
CA ALA A 50 -11.37 -4.06 -16.41
C ALA A 50 -10.38 -5.20 -16.70
N GLU A 51 -9.10 -5.03 -16.34
CA GLU A 51 -8.07 -6.05 -16.56
C GLU A 51 -8.22 -7.23 -15.58
N PHE A 52 -8.62 -6.93 -14.34
CA PHE A 52 -8.72 -7.88 -13.21
C PHE A 52 -10.08 -7.85 -12.48
N PRO A 53 -11.19 -8.20 -13.15
CA PRO A 53 -12.53 -8.09 -12.58
C PRO A 53 -12.77 -8.98 -11.34
N ASP A 54 -12.01 -10.07 -11.20
CA ASP A 54 -12.10 -10.99 -10.07
C ASP A 54 -11.33 -10.51 -8.83
N LEU A 55 -10.48 -9.49 -8.98
CA LEU A 55 -9.58 -9.03 -7.91
C LEU A 55 -10.18 -7.84 -7.17
N LYS A 56 -10.15 -7.92 -5.84
CA LYS A 56 -10.54 -6.83 -4.94
C LYS A 56 -9.31 -6.00 -4.56
N GLY A 57 -9.55 -4.78 -4.07
CA GLY A 57 -8.49 -3.90 -3.56
C GLY A 57 -8.05 -2.80 -4.52
N PHE A 58 -8.69 -2.62 -5.68
CA PHE A 58 -8.38 -1.54 -6.62
C PHE A 58 -9.41 -0.40 -6.63
N SER A 59 -10.26 -0.31 -5.61
CA SER A 59 -11.16 0.84 -5.46
C SER A 59 -10.38 2.15 -5.40
N ARG A 60 -10.97 3.25 -5.86
CA ARG A 60 -10.41 4.61 -5.80
C ARG A 60 -9.79 4.94 -4.44
N ARG A 61 -10.50 4.64 -3.35
CA ARG A 61 -10.01 4.89 -1.99
C ARG A 61 -8.71 4.12 -1.70
N ASN A 62 -8.65 2.86 -2.11
CA ASN A 62 -7.47 2.04 -1.86
C ASN A 62 -6.27 2.51 -2.71
N LEU A 63 -6.50 3.03 -3.92
CA LEU A 63 -5.44 3.66 -4.71
C LEU A 63 -4.85 4.90 -4.02
N PHE A 64 -5.69 5.72 -3.37
CA PHE A 64 -5.17 6.81 -2.52
C PHE A 64 -4.39 6.29 -1.31
N TYR A 65 -4.80 5.17 -0.70
CA TYR A 65 -4.01 4.55 0.36
C TYR A 65 -2.66 4.05 -0.15
N MET A 66 -2.60 3.45 -1.34
CA MET A 66 -1.34 3.04 -1.98
C MET A 66 -0.42 4.25 -2.21
N LYS A 67 -0.96 5.35 -2.77
CA LYS A 67 -0.20 6.61 -2.94
C LYS A 67 0.31 7.14 -1.59
N GLY A 68 -0.53 7.18 -0.57
CA GLY A 68 -0.16 7.66 0.76
C GLY A 68 0.92 6.80 1.40
N PHE A 69 0.80 5.47 1.27
CA PHE A 69 1.80 4.51 1.74
C PHE A 69 3.16 4.74 1.08
N TYR A 70 3.20 4.90 -0.25
CA TYR A 70 4.44 5.26 -0.94
C TYR A 70 4.98 6.60 -0.45
N SER A 71 4.14 7.64 -0.45
CA SER A 71 4.52 9.00 -0.06
C SER A 71 5.12 9.07 1.35
N PHE A 72 4.60 8.27 2.29
CA PHE A 72 5.04 8.25 3.67
C PHE A 72 6.39 7.55 3.85
N TYR A 73 6.64 6.45 3.12
CA TYR A 73 7.85 5.64 3.31
C TYR A 73 8.94 5.85 2.23
N GLN A 74 8.72 6.65 1.19
CA GLN A 74 9.66 6.81 0.06
C GLN A 74 11.09 7.18 0.45
N SER A 75 11.31 7.87 1.57
CA SER A 75 12.67 8.22 2.03
C SER A 75 13.45 7.05 2.63
N ASP A 76 12.77 6.01 3.13
CA ASP A 76 13.36 4.94 3.92
C ASP A 76 12.73 3.57 3.65
N PHE A 77 12.27 3.32 2.42
CA PHE A 77 11.54 2.09 2.10
C PHE A 77 12.32 0.82 2.43
N GLU A 78 13.64 0.81 2.20
CA GLU A 78 14.51 -0.34 2.50
C GLU A 78 14.43 -0.75 3.97
N LYS A 79 14.26 0.21 4.90
CA LYS A 79 14.15 -0.07 6.34
C LYS A 79 12.81 -0.72 6.69
N VAL A 80 11.74 -0.29 6.04
CA VAL A 80 10.37 -0.72 6.39
C VAL A 80 9.89 -1.92 5.59
N GLN A 81 10.47 -2.19 4.41
CA GLN A 81 10.00 -3.17 3.42
C GLN A 81 9.75 -4.55 4.04
N GLN A 82 10.64 -5.02 4.91
CA GLN A 82 10.49 -6.32 5.55
C GLN A 82 9.33 -6.33 6.56
N LEU A 83 9.12 -5.25 7.31
CA LEU A 83 8.10 -5.19 8.36
C LEU A 83 6.69 -5.02 7.76
N VAL A 84 6.53 -4.12 6.79
CA VAL A 84 5.25 -3.87 6.12
C VAL A 84 4.74 -5.12 5.38
N ALA A 85 5.65 -5.97 4.89
CA ALA A 85 5.34 -7.23 4.23
C ALA A 85 4.90 -8.35 5.20
N GLN A 86 5.13 -8.21 6.50
CA GLN A 86 4.78 -9.21 7.51
C GLN A 86 3.38 -9.01 8.09
N ILE A 87 2.77 -7.83 7.89
CA ILE A 87 1.45 -7.51 8.44
C ILE A 87 0.41 -7.27 7.34
N PRO A 88 -0.88 -7.53 7.60
CA PRO A 88 -1.93 -7.31 6.61
C PRO A 88 -2.02 -5.84 6.16
N TRP A 89 -2.38 -5.60 4.90
CA TRP A 89 -2.54 -4.26 4.32
C TRP A 89 -3.35 -3.27 5.17
N GLY A 90 -4.43 -3.73 5.82
CA GLY A 90 -5.22 -2.87 6.71
C GLY A 90 -4.47 -2.35 7.93
N HIS A 91 -3.48 -3.09 8.45
CA HIS A 91 -2.62 -2.60 9.54
C HIS A 91 -1.62 -1.57 9.00
N ASN A 92 -1.02 -1.85 7.83
CA ASN A 92 -0.14 -0.88 7.15
C ASN A 92 -0.85 0.47 6.97
N ILE A 93 -2.09 0.46 6.44
CA ILE A 93 -2.89 1.69 6.28
C ILE A 93 -3.00 2.45 7.60
N LEU A 94 -3.42 1.76 8.65
CA LEU A 94 -3.67 2.38 9.94
C LEU A 94 -2.40 3.01 10.52
N ILE A 95 -1.29 2.26 10.48
CA ILE A 95 0.00 2.69 11.02
C ILE A 95 0.50 3.94 10.29
N TYR A 96 0.68 3.89 8.96
CA TYR A 96 1.25 5.04 8.26
C TYR A 96 0.32 6.27 8.31
N SER A 97 -1.01 6.05 8.35
CA SER A 97 -1.98 7.15 8.38
C SER A 97 -2.06 7.87 9.73
N LYS A 98 -1.59 7.23 10.81
CA LYS A 98 -1.64 7.77 12.17
C LYS A 98 -0.26 8.15 12.72
N SER A 99 0.82 7.65 12.12
CA SER A 99 2.19 8.01 12.50
C SER A 99 2.59 9.37 11.96
N ASN A 100 3.34 10.13 12.76
CA ASN A 100 3.90 11.43 12.38
C ASN A 100 5.31 11.30 11.77
N SER A 101 5.95 10.14 11.90
CA SER A 101 7.28 9.86 11.37
C SER A 101 7.46 8.39 11.04
N ILE A 102 8.47 8.09 10.22
CA ILE A 102 8.84 6.72 9.88
C ILE A 102 9.32 5.95 11.13
N ASP A 103 10.02 6.61 12.07
CA ASP A 103 10.45 5.97 13.32
C ASP A 103 9.25 5.56 14.20
N GLU A 104 8.22 6.42 14.28
CA GLU A 104 6.98 6.08 14.97
C GLU A 104 6.27 4.89 14.29
N ALA A 105 6.22 4.90 12.96
CA ALA A 105 5.65 3.78 12.21
C ALA A 105 6.45 2.48 12.43
N LEU A 106 7.78 2.54 12.44
CA LEU A 106 8.67 1.39 12.71
C LEU A 106 8.39 0.76 14.08
N PHE A 107 8.16 1.58 15.10
CA PHE A 107 7.75 1.11 16.42
C PHE A 107 6.44 0.30 16.32
N TYR A 108 5.37 0.87 15.75
CA TYR A 108 4.09 0.17 15.64
C TYR A 108 4.14 -1.06 14.73
N LEU A 109 4.93 -1.03 13.65
CA LEU A 109 5.17 -2.18 12.78
C LEU A 109 5.80 -3.34 13.57
N SER A 110 6.83 -3.03 14.37
CA SER A 110 7.57 -4.02 15.17
C SER A 110 6.68 -4.58 16.27
N GLU A 111 6.01 -3.74 17.05
CA GLU A 111 5.09 -4.16 18.10
C GLU A 111 3.92 -4.99 17.56
N THR A 112 3.41 -4.65 16.36
CA THR A 112 2.34 -5.42 15.71
C THR A 112 2.80 -6.84 15.39
N ILE A 113 4.04 -7.01 14.93
CA ILE A 113 4.62 -8.31 14.61
C ILE A 113 4.91 -9.11 15.89
N GLU A 114 5.55 -8.47 16.88
CA GLU A 114 5.97 -9.14 18.13
C GLU A 114 4.78 -9.55 19.00
N ASN A 115 3.79 -8.67 19.13
CA ASN A 115 2.64 -8.87 20.01
C ASN A 115 1.37 -9.33 19.29
N ASN A 116 1.44 -9.57 17.97
CA ASN A 116 0.29 -9.91 17.14
C ASN A 116 -0.88 -8.92 17.30
N TRP A 117 -0.59 -7.62 17.35
CA TRP A 117 -1.63 -6.62 17.53
C TRP A 117 -2.65 -6.67 16.39
N SER A 118 -3.92 -6.74 16.77
CA SER A 118 -5.01 -6.59 15.83
C SER A 118 -5.20 -5.11 15.47
N ARG A 119 -5.88 -4.85 14.34
CA ARG A 119 -6.25 -3.48 13.96
C ARG A 119 -7.01 -2.73 15.04
N SER A 120 -7.84 -3.41 15.86
CA SER A 120 -8.54 -2.73 16.95
C SER A 120 -7.59 -2.24 18.05
N ILE A 121 -6.46 -2.93 18.29
CA ILE A 121 -5.45 -2.47 19.25
C ILE A 121 -4.76 -1.21 18.73
N LEU A 122 -4.45 -1.16 17.43
CA LEU A 122 -3.88 0.02 16.78
C LEU A 122 -4.88 1.19 16.61
N ASP A 123 -6.18 0.94 16.79
CA ASP A 123 -7.24 1.93 16.60
C ASP A 123 -7.81 2.50 17.90
N MET A 124 -7.48 1.90 19.06
CA MET A 124 -7.79 2.40 20.40
C MET A 124 -6.96 3.64 20.73
#